data_AF-A0A529XDV2-F1
#
_entry.id   AF-A0A529XDV2-F1
#
_cell.length_a   1.000
_cell.length_b   1.000
_cell.length_c   1.000
_cell.angle_alpha   90.00
_cell.angle_beta   90.00
_cell.angle_gamma   90.00
#
_symmetry.space_group_name_H-M   'P 1'
#
loop_
_entity.id
_entity.type
_entity.pdbx_description
1 polymer ?
#
loop_
_entity_poly.entity_id
_entity_poly.type
_entity_poly.pdbx_seq_one_letter_code
_entity_poly.pdbx_strand_id
1 'polypeptide(L)'
;FINTVIRLSLTYVDEIILGYNIRINSNSPFETARQGVVLYAQNGKHMVKNAVWLAVIMWGVSFVIFLLMLAPAAAILWVMPGQLAGWAFVLAIVFAWAFKAAFIEPFAIASLMQVYFEAIEGQVPNPEWDNRLAEASSKFRELRDKALGSFGGSRWDTP
;
A
#
# COMPACT_ATOMS: atom_id res chain seq x y z
N PHE A 1 -11.98 5.79 9.34
CA PHE A 1 -12.07 4.36 9.02
C PHE A 1 -12.22 4.09 7.53
N ILE A 2 -13.30 4.53 6.87
CA ILE A 2 -13.54 4.29 5.43
C ILE A 2 -12.34 4.72 4.55
N ASN A 3 -11.82 5.92 4.75
CA ASN A 3 -10.64 6.40 4.01
C ASN A 3 -9.40 5.50 4.22
N THR A 4 -9.24 4.90 5.39
CA THR A 4 -8.15 3.95 5.65
C THR A 4 -8.33 2.70 4.80
N VAL A 5 -9.54 2.13 4.79
CA VAL A 5 -9.86 0.95 3.94
C VAL A 5 -9.62 1.27 2.46
N ILE A 6 -10.06 2.45 1.99
CA ILE A 6 -9.84 2.89 0.61
C ILE A 6 -8.34 3.00 0.32
N ARG A 7 -7.57 3.66 1.19
CA ARG A 7 -6.11 3.80 1.02
C ARG A 7 -5.43 2.43 0.97
N LEU A 8 -5.75 1.54 1.90
CA LEU A 8 -5.23 0.18 1.93
C LEU A 8 -5.58 -0.62 0.66
N SER A 9 -6.78 -0.40 0.12
CA SER A 9 -7.29 -1.17 -1.02
C SER A 9 -6.87 -0.63 -2.38
N LEU A 10 -6.46 0.65 -2.48
CA LEU A 10 -6.17 1.32 -3.75
C LEU A 10 -4.77 1.94 -3.78
N THR A 11 -4.39 2.69 -2.74
CA THR A 11 -3.10 3.39 -2.68
C THR A 11 -1.94 2.46 -2.37
N TYR A 12 -2.19 1.27 -1.82
CA TYR A 12 -1.11 0.29 -1.59
C TYR A 12 -0.98 -0.71 -2.73
N VAL A 13 -1.86 -0.61 -3.74
CA VAL A 13 -1.85 -1.55 -4.87
C VAL A 13 -0.58 -1.37 -5.67
N ASP A 14 -0.14 -0.13 -5.92
CA ASP A 14 1.09 0.13 -6.66
C ASP A 14 2.34 -0.40 -5.96
N GLU A 15 2.49 -0.28 -4.63
CA GLU A 15 3.60 -0.92 -3.92
C GLU A 15 3.52 -2.44 -3.95
N ILE A 16 2.31 -3.02 -3.87
CA ILE A 16 2.12 -4.46 -4.00
C ILE A 16 2.51 -4.94 -5.41
N ILE A 17 2.11 -4.25 -6.47
CA ILE A 17 2.45 -4.59 -7.86
C ILE A 17 3.94 -4.38 -8.14
N LEU A 18 4.54 -3.34 -7.57
CA LEU A 18 5.99 -3.13 -7.64
C LEU A 18 6.73 -4.25 -6.90
N GLY A 19 6.26 -4.64 -5.72
CA GLY A 19 6.78 -5.78 -4.96
C GLY A 19 6.66 -7.09 -5.74
N TYR A 20 5.55 -7.30 -6.45
CA TYR A 20 5.35 -8.45 -7.34
C TYR A 20 6.39 -8.51 -8.46
N ASN A 21 6.60 -7.39 -9.15
CA ASN A 21 7.63 -7.28 -10.20
C ASN A 21 9.03 -7.63 -9.68
N ILE A 22 9.38 -7.13 -8.48
CA ILE A 22 10.66 -7.44 -7.83
C ILE A 22 10.73 -8.93 -7.46
N ARG A 23 9.65 -9.47 -6.88
CA ARG A 23 9.61 -10.85 -6.36
C ARG A 23 9.87 -11.90 -7.43
N ILE A 24 9.39 -11.66 -8.65
CA ILE A 24 9.57 -12.56 -9.80
C ILE A 24 10.75 -12.18 -10.69
N ASN A 25 11.49 -11.13 -10.34
CA ASN A 25 12.59 -10.57 -11.12
C ASN A 25 12.19 -10.31 -12.60
N SER A 26 11.11 -9.55 -12.79
CA SER A 26 10.48 -9.38 -14.10
C SER A 26 11.40 -8.65 -15.12
N ASN A 27 11.58 -9.28 -16.29
CA ASN A 27 12.25 -8.67 -17.45
C ASN A 27 11.30 -7.80 -18.30
N SER A 28 10.00 -7.83 -18.02
CA SER A 28 8.97 -7.03 -18.71
C SER A 28 8.05 -6.34 -17.68
N PRO A 29 8.55 -5.34 -16.92
CA PRO A 29 7.87 -4.83 -15.73
C PRO A 29 6.47 -4.25 -16.01
N PHE A 30 6.24 -3.66 -17.18
CA PHE A 30 4.92 -3.14 -17.56
C PHE A 30 3.90 -4.25 -17.82
N GLU A 31 4.32 -5.33 -18.50
CA GLU A 31 3.44 -6.46 -18.76
C GLU A 31 3.15 -7.24 -17.47
N THR A 32 4.18 -7.46 -16.66
CA THR A 32 4.00 -8.11 -15.36
C THR A 32 3.17 -7.26 -14.41
N ALA A 33 3.32 -5.93 -14.42
CA ALA A 33 2.46 -5.03 -13.65
C ALA A 33 1.01 -5.08 -14.12
N ARG A 34 0.76 -5.09 -15.43
CA ARG A 34 -0.59 -5.24 -15.99
C ARG A 34 -1.25 -6.51 -15.47
N GLN A 35 -0.55 -7.64 -15.59
CA GLN A 35 -1.01 -8.93 -15.08
C GLN A 35 -1.23 -8.90 -13.56
N GLY A 36 -0.33 -8.27 -12.81
CA GLY A 36 -0.45 -8.11 -11.37
C GLY A 36 -1.72 -7.35 -10.97
N VAL A 37 -2.06 -6.27 -11.68
CA VAL A 37 -3.31 -5.51 -11.45
C VAL A 37 -4.54 -6.37 -11.77
N VAL A 38 -4.51 -7.18 -12.83
CA VAL A 38 -5.59 -8.14 -13.15
C VAL A 38 -5.76 -9.16 -12.04
N LEU A 39 -4.66 -9.75 -11.55
CA LEU A 39 -4.64 -10.69 -10.43
C LEU A 39 -5.17 -10.06 -9.13
N TYR A 40 -4.90 -8.78 -8.91
CA TYR A 40 -5.46 -8.04 -7.77
C TYR A 40 -6.97 -7.84 -7.91
N ALA A 41 -7.42 -7.42 -9.09
CA ALA A 41 -8.84 -7.16 -9.37
C ALA A 41 -9.69 -8.43 -9.27
N GLN A 42 -9.20 -9.56 -9.82
CA GLN A 42 -9.93 -10.83 -9.74
C GLN A 42 -10.04 -11.35 -8.30
N ASN A 43 -9.08 -11.03 -7.42
CA ASN A 43 -9.11 -11.32 -5.99
C ASN A 43 -9.66 -10.15 -5.13
N GLY A 44 -10.30 -9.14 -5.75
CA GLY A 44 -10.63 -7.87 -5.10
C GLY A 44 -11.46 -8.02 -3.82
N LYS A 45 -12.41 -8.95 -3.79
CA LYS A 45 -13.21 -9.22 -2.57
C LYS A 45 -12.35 -9.73 -1.42
N HIS A 46 -11.40 -10.61 -1.70
CA HIS A 46 -10.47 -11.14 -0.70
C HIS A 46 -9.53 -10.02 -0.20
N MET A 47 -9.00 -9.22 -1.11
CA MET A 47 -8.12 -8.09 -0.77
C MET A 47 -8.85 -7.05 0.08
N VAL A 48 -10.06 -6.63 -0.30
CA VAL A 48 -10.84 -5.64 0.46
C VAL A 48 -11.21 -6.17 1.85
N LYS A 49 -11.58 -7.46 1.98
CA LYS A 49 -11.88 -8.05 3.30
C LYS A 49 -10.66 -7.97 4.23
N ASN A 50 -9.48 -8.31 3.72
CA ASN A 50 -8.24 -8.22 4.50
C ASN A 50 -7.85 -6.77 4.80
N ALA A 51 -8.04 -5.85 3.85
CA ALA A 51 -7.84 -4.42 4.07
C ALA A 51 -8.77 -3.85 5.16
N VAL A 52 -10.02 -4.31 5.24
CA VAL A 52 -10.95 -3.93 6.33
C VAL A 52 -10.42 -4.39 7.68
N TRP A 53 -10.02 -5.65 7.80
CA TRP A 53 -9.44 -6.18 9.05
C TRP A 53 -8.16 -5.44 9.45
N LEU A 54 -7.27 -5.22 8.48
CA LEU A 54 -6.04 -4.48 8.70
C LEU A 54 -6.32 -3.03 9.12
N ALA A 55 -7.32 -2.36 8.55
CA ALA A 55 -7.73 -1.02 8.98
C ALA A 55 -8.18 -0.98 10.44
N VAL A 56 -8.94 -1.99 10.90
CA VAL A 56 -9.37 -2.11 12.31
C VAL A 56 -8.14 -2.26 13.21
N ILE A 57 -7.23 -3.18 12.88
CA ILE A 57 -6.00 -3.42 13.63
C ILE A 57 -5.15 -2.14 13.69
N MET A 58 -4.93 -1.48 12.55
CA MET A 58 -4.16 -0.24 12.48
C MET A 58 -4.77 0.87 13.34
N TRP A 59 -6.10 0.97 13.41
CA TRP A 59 -6.75 1.98 14.24
C TRP A 59 -6.55 1.69 15.73
N GLY A 60 -6.70 0.43 16.14
CA GLY A 60 -6.40 -0.02 17.50
C GLY A 60 -4.94 0.23 17.89
N VAL A 61 -4.00 -0.17 17.04
CA VAL A 61 -2.56 0.06 17.26
C VAL A 61 -2.24 1.56 17.29
N SER A 62 -2.79 2.37 16.38
CA SER A 62 -2.59 3.82 16.38
C SER A 62 -3.10 4.46 17.68
N PHE A 63 -4.23 3.98 18.21
CA PHE A 63 -4.78 4.46 19.47
C PHE A 63 -3.88 4.11 20.65
N VAL A 64 -3.37 2.87 20.71
CA VAL A 64 -2.40 2.45 21.74
C VAL A 64 -1.13 3.30 21.65
N ILE A 65 -0.56 3.50 20.46
CA ILE A 65 0.62 4.36 20.26
C ILE A 65 0.33 5.79 20.71
N PHE A 66 -0.83 6.35 20.37
CA PHE A 66 -1.20 7.69 20.83
C PHE A 66 -1.17 7.80 22.36
N LEU A 67 -1.77 6.83 23.08
CA LEU A 67 -1.72 6.80 24.54
C LEU A 67 -0.29 6.70 25.07
N LEU A 68 0.54 5.86 24.45
CA LEU A 68 1.96 5.73 24.81
C LEU A 68 2.73 7.05 24.56
N MET A 69 2.39 7.80 23.51
CA MET A 69 3.02 9.08 23.17
C MET A 69 2.59 10.24 24.08
N LEU A 70 1.54 10.08 24.90
CA LEU A 70 1.22 11.05 25.96
C LEU A 70 2.31 11.10 27.02
N ALA A 71 2.98 9.97 27.31
CA ALA A 71 4.04 9.92 28.31
C ALA A 71 5.29 10.77 27.94
N PRO A 72 5.92 10.63 26.76
CA PRO A 72 7.03 11.50 26.37
C PRO A 72 6.59 12.96 26.20
N ALA A 73 5.37 13.24 25.74
CA ALA A 73 4.85 14.61 25.70
C ALA A 73 4.71 15.22 27.11
N ALA A 74 4.23 14.44 28.08
CA ALA A 74 4.14 14.85 29.48
C ALA A 74 5.51 15.00 30.15
N ALA A 75 6.49 14.16 29.79
CA ALA A 75 7.86 14.29 30.26
C ALA A 75 8.49 15.60 29.78
N ILE A 76 8.30 15.96 28.51
CA ILE A 76 8.78 17.25 27.96
C ILE A 76 8.13 18.43 28.69
N LEU A 77 6.82 18.37 28.94
CA LEU A 77 6.10 19.37 29.73
C LEU A 77 6.69 19.59 31.11
N TRP A 78 7.03 18.50 31.79
CA TRP A 78 7.55 18.54 33.15
C TRP A 78 8.94 19.18 33.21
N VAL A 79 9.79 18.94 32.21
CA VAL A 79 11.16 19.49 32.17
C VAL A 79 11.20 20.96 31.72
N MET A 80 10.24 21.42 30.90
CA MET A 80 10.19 22.81 30.41
C MET A 80 8.83 23.47 30.67
N PRO A 81 8.51 23.77 31.95
CA PRO A 81 7.22 24.37 32.31
C PRO A 81 7.12 25.83 31.83
N GLY A 82 5.91 26.25 31.42
CA GLY A 82 5.63 27.60 30.95
C GLY A 82 5.14 27.65 29.50
N GLN A 83 5.97 28.11 28.57
CA GLN A 83 5.58 28.45 27.19
C GLN A 83 5.23 27.24 26.30
N LEU A 84 5.74 26.04 26.65
CA LEU A 84 5.42 24.77 25.96
C LEU A 84 4.19 24.07 26.52
N ALA A 85 3.60 24.56 27.63
CA ALA A 85 2.43 23.95 28.27
C ALA A 85 1.24 23.80 27.30
N GLY A 86 1.00 24.81 26.47
CA GLY A 86 -0.04 24.80 25.44
C GLY A 86 0.28 23.94 24.20
N TRP A 87 1.56 23.63 23.95
CA TRP A 87 2.03 22.94 22.74
C TRP A 87 2.23 21.43 22.93
N ALA A 88 2.17 20.92 24.15
CA ALA A 88 2.40 19.50 24.42
C ALA A 88 1.41 18.56 23.75
N PHE A 89 0.15 18.97 23.65
CA PHE A 89 -0.85 18.20 22.92
C PHE A 89 -0.52 18.14 21.42
N VAL A 90 -0.01 19.24 20.85
CA VAL A 90 0.47 19.28 19.46
C VAL A 90 1.67 18.35 19.28
N LEU A 91 2.64 18.38 20.20
CA LEU A 91 3.80 17.47 20.17
C LEU A 91 3.37 16.01 20.28
N ALA A 92 2.41 15.67 21.14
CA ALA A 92 1.88 14.31 21.25
C ALA A 92 1.25 13.83 19.93
N ILE A 93 0.48 14.69 19.26
CA ILE A 93 -0.10 14.40 17.95
C ILE A 93 1.00 14.19 16.91
N VAL A 94 2.02 15.05 16.86
CA VAL A 94 3.13 14.94 15.92
C VAL A 94 3.91 13.64 16.15
N PHE A 95 4.23 13.29 17.40
CA PHE A 95 4.89 12.02 17.71
C PHE A 95 4.05 10.81 17.32
N ALA A 96 2.76 10.81 17.66
CA ALA A 96 1.86 9.74 17.27
C ALA A 96 1.76 9.59 15.74
N TRP A 97 1.72 10.71 15.02
CA TRP A 97 1.71 10.70 13.55
C TRP A 97 3.02 10.19 12.96
N ALA A 98 4.16 10.62 13.50
CA ALA A 98 5.48 10.16 13.07
C ALA A 98 5.64 8.65 13.28
N PHE A 99 5.25 8.12 14.45
CA PHE A 99 5.28 6.68 14.72
C PHE A 99 4.35 5.90 13.79
N LYS A 100 3.14 6.41 13.55
CA LYS A 100 2.21 5.81 12.59
C LYS A 100 2.84 5.72 11.20
N ALA A 101 3.41 6.82 10.70
CA ALA A 101 4.01 6.86 9.37
C ALA A 101 5.24 5.94 9.27
N ALA A 102 6.09 5.90 10.30
CA ALA A 102 7.33 5.14 10.29
C ALA A 102 7.13 3.62 10.42
N PHE A 103 6.12 3.17 11.16
CA PHE A 103 5.95 1.74 11.48
C PHE A 103 4.66 1.14 10.94
N ILE A 104 3.52 1.83 11.13
CA ILE A 104 2.21 1.25 10.80
C ILE A 104 2.02 1.17 9.28
N GLU A 105 2.43 2.21 8.54
CA GLU A 105 2.25 2.20 7.07
C GLU A 105 3.10 1.11 6.39
N PRO A 106 4.41 0.96 6.65
CA PRO A 106 5.21 -0.13 6.09
C PRO A 106 4.70 -1.52 6.51
N PHE A 107 4.28 -1.68 7.76
CA PHE A 107 3.68 -2.93 8.24
C PHE A 107 2.43 -3.30 7.46
N ALA A 108 1.57 -2.32 7.17
CA ALA A 108 0.32 -2.56 6.45
C ALA A 108 0.58 -2.94 4.98
N ILE A 109 1.54 -2.28 4.32
CA ILE A 109 1.96 -2.64 2.96
C ILE A 109 2.49 -4.07 2.94
N ALA A 110 3.42 -4.41 3.86
CA ALA A 110 4.00 -5.75 3.94
C ALA A 110 2.94 -6.83 4.21
N SER A 111 1.98 -6.54 5.09
CA SER A 111 0.90 -7.48 5.43
C SER A 111 -0.02 -7.74 4.24
N LEU A 112 -0.45 -6.69 3.53
CA LEU A 112 -1.28 -6.86 2.33
C LEU A 112 -0.52 -7.50 1.17
N MET A 113 0.79 -7.25 1.08
CA MET A 113 1.64 -7.91 0.10
C MET A 113 1.71 -9.42 0.33
N GLN A 114 1.81 -9.88 1.59
CA GLN A 114 1.74 -11.29 1.93
C GLN A 114 0.40 -11.90 1.52
N VAL A 115 -0.71 -11.26 1.88
CA VAL A 115 -2.06 -11.68 1.49
C VAL A 115 -2.21 -11.75 -0.02
N TYR A 116 -1.66 -10.78 -0.75
CA TYR A 116 -1.70 -10.76 -2.21
C TYR A 116 -0.91 -11.92 -2.81
N PHE A 117 0.34 -12.14 -2.38
CA PHE A 117 1.18 -13.22 -2.92
C PHE A 117 0.61 -14.61 -2.65
N GLU A 118 0.05 -14.84 -1.47
CA GLU A 118 -0.67 -16.07 -1.15
C GLU A 118 -1.91 -16.22 -2.03
N ALA A 119 -2.69 -15.15 -2.22
CA ALA A 119 -3.92 -15.21 -3.00
C ALA A 119 -3.68 -15.52 -4.48
N ILE A 120 -2.56 -15.09 -5.06
CA ILE A 120 -2.27 -15.28 -6.49
C ILE A 120 -1.52 -16.58 -6.80
N GLU A 121 -1.16 -17.37 -5.79
CA GLU A 121 -0.36 -18.58 -5.98
C GLU A 121 -1.09 -19.57 -6.91
N GLY A 122 -0.42 -19.98 -8.00
CA GLY A 122 -0.99 -20.87 -9.02
C GLY A 122 -2.09 -20.26 -9.88
N GLN A 123 -2.42 -18.97 -9.71
CA GLN A 123 -3.42 -18.29 -10.54
C GLN A 123 -2.82 -17.73 -11.82
N VAL A 124 -3.63 -17.69 -12.87
CA VAL A 124 -3.34 -16.95 -14.11
C VAL A 124 -4.27 -15.74 -14.22
N PRO A 125 -3.83 -14.62 -14.83
CA PRO A 125 -4.67 -13.46 -15.06
C PRO A 125 -5.91 -13.79 -15.90
N ASN A 126 -7.10 -13.47 -15.37
CA ASN A 126 -8.36 -13.72 -16.07
C ASN A 126 -8.59 -12.68 -17.20
N PRO A 127 -8.79 -13.11 -18.46
CA PRO A 127 -9.04 -12.21 -19.60
C PRO A 127 -10.30 -11.33 -19.45
N GLU A 128 -11.33 -11.82 -18.76
CA GLU A 128 -12.54 -11.04 -18.50
C GLU A 128 -12.24 -9.84 -17.59
N TRP A 129 -11.43 -10.05 -16.55
CA TRP A 129 -11.01 -8.97 -15.66
C TRP A 129 -10.07 -7.98 -16.35
N ASP A 130 -9.20 -8.46 -17.23
CA ASP A 130 -8.37 -7.59 -18.08
C ASP A 130 -9.22 -6.66 -18.96
N ASN A 131 -10.25 -7.19 -19.61
CA ASN A 131 -11.18 -6.38 -20.41
C ASN A 131 -11.96 -5.39 -19.56
N ARG A 132 -12.52 -5.83 -18.42
CA ARG A 132 -13.25 -4.94 -17.49
C ARG A 132 -12.38 -3.78 -17.00
N LEU A 133 -11.11 -4.05 -16.68
CA LEU A 133 -10.15 -3.02 -16.28
C LEU A 133 -9.82 -2.07 -17.43
N ALA A 134 -9.65 -2.60 -18.65
CA ALA A 134 -9.40 -1.80 -19.83
C ALA A 134 -10.59 -0.89 -20.18
N GLU A 135 -11.83 -1.31 -19.95
CA GLU A 135 -13.01 -0.48 -20.14
C GLU A 135 -13.11 0.60 -19.06
N ALA A 136 -12.94 0.22 -17.79
CA ALA A 136 -13.16 1.10 -16.64
C ALA A 136 -12.03 2.12 -16.40
N SER A 137 -10.79 1.86 -16.82
CA SER A 137 -9.63 2.68 -16.44
C SER A 137 -8.75 3.07 -17.63
N SER A 138 -8.64 4.37 -17.90
CA SER A 138 -7.68 4.91 -18.87
C SER A 138 -6.23 4.63 -18.47
N LYS A 139 -5.93 4.63 -17.18
CA LYS A 139 -4.59 4.33 -16.65
C LYS A 139 -4.19 2.87 -16.87
N PHE A 140 -5.16 1.96 -16.81
CA PHE A 140 -4.91 0.56 -17.16
C PHE A 140 -4.64 0.40 -18.66
N ARG A 141 -5.37 1.12 -19.53
CA ARG A 141 -5.08 1.16 -20.97
C ARG A 141 -3.68 1.70 -21.26
N GLU A 142 -3.28 2.81 -20.63
CA GLU A 142 -1.92 3.35 -20.73
C GLU A 142 -0.85 2.32 -20.30
N LEU A 143 -1.11 1.55 -19.24
CA LEU A 143 -0.21 0.50 -18.78
C LEU A 143 -0.09 -0.65 -19.81
N ARG A 144 -1.21 -1.05 -20.41
CA ARG A 144 -1.26 -2.05 -21.49
C ARG A 144 -0.50 -1.57 -22.73
N ASP A 145 -0.66 -0.31 -23.13
CA ASP A 145 0.04 0.26 -24.28
C ASP A 145 1.56 0.27 -24.05
N LYS A 146 2.00 0.61 -22.84
CA LYS A 146 3.42 0.53 -22.45
C LYS A 146 3.94 -0.91 -22.44
N ALA A 147 3.14 -1.88 -22.01
CA ALA A 147 3.50 -3.28 -22.07
C ALA A 147 3.77 -3.71 -23.52
N LEU A 148 2.86 -3.38 -24.45
CA LEU A 148 3.03 -3.65 -25.88
C LEU A 148 4.26 -2.95 -26.47
N GLY A 149 4.51 -1.68 -26.11
CA GLY A 149 5.68 -0.93 -26.56
C GLY A 149 7.02 -1.48 -26.02
N SER A 150 7.02 -2.05 -24.82
CA SER A 150 8.22 -2.64 -24.20
C SER A 150 8.69 -3.92 -24.90
N PHE A 151 7.80 -4.67 -25.57
CA PHE A 151 8.17 -5.84 -26.38
C PHE A 151 8.88 -5.46 -27.69
N GLY A 152 8.67 -4.24 -28.19
CA GLY A 152 9.30 -3.74 -29.43
C GLY A 152 10.62 -2.99 -29.22
N GLY A 153 11.13 -2.93 -27.98
CA GLY A 153 12.21 -2.00 -27.61
C GLY A 153 13.17 -2.54 -26.56
N SER A 154 13.69 -3.78 -26.71
CA SER A 154 14.93 -4.15 -26.03
C SER A 154 16.09 -3.36 -26.65
N ARG A 155 16.24 -2.10 -26.25
CA ARG A 155 17.37 -1.22 -26.62
C ARG A 155 18.70 -1.68 -25.98
N TRP A 156 18.74 -2.91 -25.48
CA TRP A 156 19.90 -3.58 -24.87
C TRP A 156 20.29 -4.87 -25.60
N ASP A 157 19.57 -5.28 -26.65
CA ASP A 157 19.98 -6.34 -27.58
C ASP A 157 20.50 -5.73 -28.89
N THR A 158 21.54 -4.91 -28.78
CA THR A 158 22.41 -4.62 -29.93
C THR A 158 23.71 -5.38 -29.70
N PRO A 159 24.12 -6.29 -30.61
CA PRO A 159 25.32 -7.11 -30.44
C PRO A 159 26.61 -6.30 -30.36
#